data_AF-A0A9D1B884-F1
#
_entry.id   AF-A0A9D1B884-F1
#
_cell.length_a   1.000
_cell.length_b   1.000
_cell.length_c   1.000
_cell.angle_alpha   90.00
_cell.angle_beta   90.00
_cell.angle_gamma   90.00
#
_symmetry.space_group_name_H-M   'P 1'
#
loop_
_entity.id
_entity.type
_entity.pdbx_description
1 polymer ?
#
loop_
_entity_poly.entity_id
_entity_poly.type
_entity_poly.pdbx_seq_one_letter_code
_entity_poly.pdbx_strand_id
1 'polypeptide(L)' 'MPSELATLVPMVVEQSARGERAYDIYSRLLKERVIFIVGPIEDHMAN' A
#
# COMPACT_ATOMS: atom_id res chain seq x y z
N MET A 1 -11.40 22.44 9.04
CA MET A 1 -10.46 21.77 8.12
C MET A 1 -9.81 20.64 8.89
N PRO A 2 -10.19 19.36 8.72
CA PRO A 2 -9.41 18.28 9.30
C PRO A 2 -8.06 18.30 8.57
N SER A 3 -7.04 18.63 9.34
CA SER A 3 -5.64 18.75 8.94
C SER A 3 -5.15 17.52 8.19
N GLU A 4 -4.26 17.78 7.23
CA GLU A 4 -3.45 16.89 6.42
C GLU A 4 -2.66 15.84 7.22
N LEU A 5 -3.35 14.95 7.93
CA LEU A 5 -2.85 13.60 8.08
C LEU A 5 -3.19 12.91 6.77
N ALA A 6 -2.40 13.19 5.73
CA ALA A 6 -2.18 12.16 4.73
C ALA A 6 -1.90 10.91 5.54
N THR A 7 -2.85 9.96 5.58
CA THR A 7 -2.75 8.72 6.32
C THR A 7 -1.37 8.15 6.02
N LEU A 8 -0.43 8.30 6.96
CA LEU A 8 0.97 8.01 6.73
C LEU A 8 1.03 6.51 6.47
N VAL A 9 1.14 6.13 5.19
CA VAL A 9 1.21 4.72 4.81
C VAL A 9 2.59 4.24 5.25
N PRO A 10 2.68 3.25 6.16
CA PRO A 10 3.96 2.79 6.67
C PRO A 10 4.79 2.18 5.55
N MET A 11 6.08 2.49 5.58
CA MET A 11 7.08 1.91 4.69
C MET A 11 7.73 0.69 5.35
N VAL A 12 7.89 -0.37 4.59
CA VAL A 12 8.53 -1.62 4.99
C VAL A 12 9.76 -1.89 4.13
N VAL A 13 10.83 -2.37 4.75
CA VAL A 13 12.07 -2.72 4.05
C VAL A 13 12.14 -4.25 3.95
N GLU A 14 12.19 -4.77 2.73
CA GLU A 14 12.36 -6.19 2.44
C GLU A 14 13.83 -6.46 2.07
N GLN A 15 14.48 -7.34 2.82
CA GLN A 15 15.82 -7.82 2.47
C GLN A 15 15.73 -8.94 1.44
N SER A 16 16.38 -8.75 0.30
CA SER A 16 16.55 -9.77 -0.74
C SER A 16 18.03 -10.13 -0.90
N ALA A 17 18.32 -11.28 -1.51
CA ALA A 17 19.70 -11.71 -1.77
C ALA A 17 20.53 -10.73 -2.65
N ARG A 18 19.87 -9.74 -3.30
CA ARG A 18 20.51 -8.70 -4.12
C ARG A 18 20.51 -7.31 -3.46
N GLY A 19 20.06 -7.21 -2.20
CA GLY A 19 20.00 -5.96 -1.44
C GLY A 19 18.64 -5.69 -0.79
N GLU A 20 18.50 -4.50 -0.20
CA GLU A 20 17.28 -4.04 0.48
C GLU A 20 16.37 -3.29 -0.49
N ARG A 21 15.06 -3.57 -0.43
CA ARG A 21 14.06 -2.84 -1.21
C ARG A 21 12.96 -2.33 -0.29
N ALA A 22 12.75 -1.02 -0.33
CA ALA A 22 11.67 -0.37 0.38
C ALA A 22 10.36 -0.46 -0.42
N TYR A 23 9.27 -0.78 0.26
CA TYR A 23 7.91 -0.78 -0.27
C TYR A 23 7.00 -0.05 0.70
N ASP A 24 5.94 0.57 0.22
CA ASP A 24 4.79 0.81 1.09
C ASP A 24 4.09 -0.53 1.42
N ILE A 25 3.34 -0.56 2.53
CA ILE A 25 2.71 -1.80 3.00
C ILE A 25 1.72 -2.39 1.96
N TYR A 26 1.01 -1.55 1.19
CA TYR A 26 0.04 -2.02 0.21
C TYR A 26 0.73 -2.69 -0.98
N SER A 27 1.80 -2.09 -1.49
CA SER A 27 2.64 -2.66 -2.54
C SER A 27 3.29 -3.98 -2.13
N ARG A 28 3.73 -4.09 -0.87
CA ARG A 28 4.32 -5.35 -0.35
C ARG A 28 3.30 -6.48 -0.32
N LEU A 29 2.05 -6.18 0.01
CA LEU A 29 0.94 -7.13 0.07
C LEU A 29 0.39 -7.46 -1.32
N LEU A 30 0.40 -6.49 -2.25
CA LEU A 30 0.05 -6.73 -3.64
C LEU A 30 1.02 -7.71 -4.31
N LYS A 31 2.31 -7.67 -3.96
CA LYS A 31 3.30 -8.68 -4.37
C LYS A 31 2.92 -10.10 -3.95
N GLU A 32 2.21 -10.24 -2.83
CA GLU A 32 1.65 -11.50 -2.31
C GLU A 32 0.23 -11.79 -2.83
N ARG A 33 -0.26 -10.98 -3.77
CA ARG A 33 -1.61 -11.06 -4.36
C ARG A 33 -2.74 -10.77 -3.36
N VAL A 34 -2.48 -9.93 -2.37
CA VAL A 34 -3.49 -9.43 -1.42
C VAL A 34 -3.94 -8.04 -1.86
N ILE A 35 -5.26 -7.87 -2.05
CA ILE A 35 -5.89 -6.61 -2.47
C ILE A 35 -6.80 -6.12 -1.35
N PHE A 36 -6.71 -4.83 -1.02
CA PHE A 36 -7.56 -4.18 -0.03
C PHE A 36 -8.61 -3.34 -0.74
N ILE A 37 -9.88 -3.53 -0.36
CA ILE A 37 -10.98 -2.67 -0.75
C ILE A 37 -11.47 -2.00 0.53
N VAL A 38 -11.28 -0.68 0.63
CA VAL A 38 -11.65 0.10 1.82
C VAL A 38 -12.64 1.17 1.40
N GLY A 39 -13.75 1.28 2.14
CA GLY A 39 -14.80 2.25 1.86
C GLY A 39 -15.88 1.74 0.89
N PRO A 40 -16.77 2.64 0.44
CA PRO A 40 -17.82 2.32 -0.53
C PRO A 40 -17.23 1.83 -1.86
N ILE A 41 -17.92 0.91 -2.52
CA ILE A 41 -17.50 0.41 -3.83
C ILE A 41 -17.92 1.43 -4.90
N GLU A 42 -16.97 1.91 -5.67
CA GLU A 42 -17.18 2.88 -6.75
C GLU A 42 -16.58 2.38 -8.08
N ASP A 43 -17.16 2.81 -9.20
CA ASP A 43 -16.79 2.34 -10.55
C ASP A 43 -15.31 2.58 -10.88
N HIS A 44 -14.70 3.64 -10.33
CA HIS A 44 -13.29 3.95 -10.57
C HIS A 44 -12.33 2.92 -9.96
N MET A 45 -12.78 2.08 -9.02
CA MET A 45 -11.97 1.04 -8.38
C MET A 45 -11.76 -0.19 -9.29
N ALA A 46 -12.53 -0.29 -10.38
CA ALA A 46 -12.57 -1.47 -11.26
C ALA A 46 -11.73 -1.33 -12.55
N ASN A 47 -11.06 -0.19 -12.78
CA ASN A 47 -10.30 0.11 -14.02
C ASN A 47 -8.78 0.02 -13.86
#